data_AF-H5SH62-F1
#
_entry.id   AF-H5SH62-F1
#
_cell.length_a   1.000
_cell.length_b   1.000
_cell.length_c   1.000
_cell.angle_alpha   90.00
_cell.angle_beta   90.00
_cell.angle_gamma   90.00
#
_symmetry.space_group_name_H-M   'P 1'
#
loop_
_entity.id
_entity.type
_entity.pdbx_description
1 polymer ?
#
loop_
_entity_poly.entity_id
_entity_poly.type
_entity_poly.pdbx_seq_one_letter_code
_entity_poly.pdbx_strand_id
1 'polypeptide(L)'
;MNRRQIMTLIVMSTLGLGLATALSQERGFIEKGRRLYVRHCAACHGRDGKGNGPAAASLKTPPPDLTRLQPEGEAFPIYHVMNVIEGEKVVPAHGSCEMPIWGTIFRRARGEALMRSDIYALARYLEAIQAKRSP
;
A
#
# COMPACT_ATOMS: atom_id res chain seq x y z
N MET A 1 -44.23 -6.79 -17.47
CA MET A 1 -42.97 -6.01 -17.42
C MET A 1 -42.60 -5.61 -18.85
N ASN A 2 -42.35 -4.31 -19.12
CA ASN A 2 -42.15 -3.82 -20.50
C ASN A 2 -40.65 -3.73 -20.88
N ARG A 3 -40.35 -3.59 -22.18
CA ARG A 3 -38.97 -3.53 -22.72
C ARG A 3 -38.10 -2.48 -22.03
N ARG A 4 -38.68 -1.33 -21.66
CA ARG A 4 -37.99 -0.27 -20.91
C ARG A 4 -37.60 -0.73 -19.51
N GLN A 5 -38.52 -1.37 -18.78
CA GLN A 5 -38.24 -1.93 -17.46
C GLN A 5 -37.15 -3.02 -17.51
N ILE A 6 -37.16 -3.88 -18.53
CA ILE A 6 -36.12 -4.91 -18.72
C ILE A 6 -34.76 -4.26 -18.99
N MET A 7 -34.68 -3.27 -19.89
CA MET A 7 -33.44 -2.54 -20.16
C MET A 7 -32.92 -1.82 -18.92
N THR A 8 -33.78 -1.15 -18.15
CA THR A 8 -33.39 -0.45 -16.92
C THR A 8 -32.84 -1.42 -15.87
N LEU A 9 -33.47 -2.59 -15.69
CA LEU A 9 -32.99 -3.59 -14.73
C LEU A 9 -31.64 -4.20 -15.13
N ILE A 10 -31.41 -4.44 -16.43
CA ILE A 10 -30.13 -4.94 -16.93
C ILE A 10 -29.02 -3.93 -16.67
N VAL A 11 -29.22 -2.64 -16.98
CA VAL A 11 -28.24 -1.58 -16.76
C VAL A 11 -27.92 -1.40 -15.27
N MET A 12 -28.93 -1.42 -14.40
CA MET A 12 -28.71 -1.30 -12.95
C MET A 12 -27.95 -2.51 -12.38
N SER A 13 -28.24 -3.72 -12.87
CA SER A 13 -27.58 -4.94 -12.42
C SER A 13 -26.10 -4.99 -12.85
N THR A 14 -25.78 -4.55 -14.07
CA THR A 14 -24.39 -4.52 -14.55
C THR A 14 -23.57 -3.45 -13.85
N LEU A 15 -24.12 -2.27 -13.59
CA LEU A 15 -23.46 -1.23 -12.78
C LEU A 15 -23.20 -1.71 -11.35
N GLY A 16 -24.18 -2.36 -10.71
CA GLY A 16 -24.03 -2.90 -9.35
C GLY A 16 -22.92 -3.94 -9.23
N LEU A 17 -22.83 -4.87 -10.19
CA LEU A 17 -21.79 -5.91 -10.22
C LEU A 17 -20.39 -5.30 -10.44
N GLY A 18 -20.26 -4.32 -11.34
CA GLY A 18 -18.99 -3.63 -11.60
C GLY A 18 -18.42 -2.95 -10.34
N LEU A 19 -19.24 -2.20 -9.60
CA LEU A 19 -18.79 -1.54 -8.38
C LEU A 19 -18.36 -2.53 -7.29
N ALA A 20 -19.11 -3.63 -7.11
CA ALA A 20 -18.78 -4.66 -6.13
C ALA A 20 -17.42 -5.32 -6.39
N THR A 21 -17.11 -5.60 -7.67
CA THR A 21 -15.81 -6.16 -8.06
C THR A 21 -14.65 -5.20 -7.80
N ALA A 22 -14.80 -3.92 -8.15
CA ALA A 22 -13.78 -2.91 -7.90
C ALA A 22 -13.47 -2.75 -6.40
N LEU A 23 -14.51 -2.69 -5.56
CA LEU A 23 -14.34 -2.61 -4.11
C LEU A 23 -13.70 -3.88 -3.52
N SER A 24 -14.03 -5.05 -4.05
CA SER A 24 -13.42 -6.31 -3.63
C SER A 24 -11.94 -6.39 -4.01
N GLN A 25 -11.61 -5.94 -5.21
CA GLN A 25 -10.23 -5.87 -5.68
C GLN A 25 -9.40 -4.90 -4.85
N GLU A 26 -9.95 -3.73 -4.53
CA GLU A 26 -9.33 -2.73 -3.65
C GLU A 26 -9.01 -3.30 -2.26
N ARG A 27 -9.99 -3.94 -1.62
CA ARG A 27 -9.78 -4.65 -0.34
C ARG A 27 -8.73 -5.74 -0.46
N GLY A 28 -8.69 -6.45 -1.59
CA GLY A 28 -7.69 -7.47 -1.88
C GLY A 28 -6.27 -6.92 -1.89
N PHE A 29 -6.05 -5.73 -2.47
CA PHE A 29 -4.75 -5.06 -2.46
C PHE A 29 -4.34 -4.60 -1.07
N ILE A 30 -5.24 -3.99 -0.30
CA ILE A 30 -4.95 -3.55 1.07
C ILE A 30 -4.54 -4.74 1.95
N GLU A 31 -5.26 -5.86 1.86
CA GLU A 31 -4.98 -7.06 2.65
C GLU A 31 -3.67 -7.75 2.21
N LYS A 32 -3.39 -7.78 0.90
CA LYS A 32 -2.08 -8.21 0.39
C LYS A 32 -0.94 -7.33 0.91
N GLY A 33 -1.11 -6.01 0.84
CA GLY A 33 -0.18 -5.01 1.34
C GLY A 33 0.09 -5.16 2.82
N ARG A 34 -0.95 -5.38 3.63
CA ARG A 34 -0.83 -5.64 5.08
C ARG A 34 0.06 -6.84 5.36
N ARG A 35 -0.11 -7.96 4.63
CA ARG A 35 0.73 -9.15 4.83
C ARG A 35 2.19 -8.90 4.46
N LEU A 36 2.43 -8.22 3.34
CA LEU A 36 3.78 -7.85 2.92
C LEU A 36 4.43 -6.89 3.93
N TYR A 37 3.68 -5.90 4.39
CA TYR A 37 4.13 -4.94 5.39
C TYR A 37 4.54 -5.61 6.70
N VAL A 38 3.71 -6.51 7.23
CA VAL A 38 4.03 -7.26 8.45
C VAL A 38 5.30 -8.08 8.28
N ARG A 39 5.51 -8.67 7.09
CA ARG A 39 6.67 -9.51 6.80
C ARG A 39 7.97 -8.72 6.63
N HIS A 40 7.90 -7.55 6.02
CA HIS A 40 9.09 -6.84 5.53
C HIS A 40 9.35 -5.51 6.23
N CYS A 41 8.31 -4.81 6.66
CA CYS A 41 8.42 -3.42 7.13
C CYS A 41 8.22 -3.31 8.65
N ALA A 42 7.36 -4.14 9.24
CA ALA A 42 6.91 -3.98 10.63
C ALA A 42 8.00 -4.23 11.68
N ALA A 43 9.07 -4.97 11.34
CA ALA A 43 10.20 -5.17 12.24
C ALA A 43 10.86 -3.85 12.64
N CYS A 44 10.91 -2.87 11.73
CA CYS A 44 11.47 -1.54 11.97
C CYS A 44 10.37 -0.51 12.19
N HIS A 45 9.35 -0.47 11.33
CA HIS A 45 8.32 0.57 11.38
C HIS A 45 7.17 0.28 12.37
N GLY A 46 7.17 -0.88 13.02
CA GLY A 46 6.08 -1.29 13.90
C GLY A 46 4.88 -1.85 13.15
N ARG A 47 3.96 -2.51 13.85
CA ARG A 47 2.71 -3.02 13.22
C ARG A 47 1.71 -1.90 12.91
N ASP A 48 1.82 -0.79 13.63
CA ASP A 48 0.98 0.41 13.51
C ASP A 48 1.56 1.48 12.58
N GLY A 49 2.78 1.28 12.05
CA GLY A 49 3.43 2.23 11.16
C GLY A 49 4.20 3.36 11.83
N LYS A 50 4.24 3.42 13.17
CA LYS A 50 4.72 4.60 13.89
C LYS A 50 6.23 4.65 14.14
N GLY A 51 6.99 3.71 13.57
CA GLY A 51 8.44 3.65 13.78
C GLY A 51 8.86 2.97 15.09
N ASN A 52 7.95 2.24 15.74
CA ASN A 52 8.15 1.59 17.05
C ASN A 52 8.37 0.07 16.93
N GLY A 53 8.90 -0.41 15.80
CA GLY A 53 9.16 -1.83 15.61
C GLY A 53 10.20 -2.37 16.59
N PRO A 54 10.22 -3.69 16.86
CA PRO A 54 11.16 -4.29 17.80
C PRO A 54 12.64 -4.03 17.45
N ALA A 55 12.95 -3.82 16.17
CA ALA A 55 14.31 -3.48 15.73
C ALA A 55 14.62 -1.97 15.84
N ALA A 56 13.62 -1.10 16.03
CA ALA A 56 13.78 0.36 15.93
C ALA A 56 14.83 0.92 16.91
N ALA A 57 14.87 0.38 18.14
CA ALA A 57 15.83 0.81 19.16
C ALA A 57 17.29 0.44 18.83
N SER A 58 17.51 -0.50 17.92
CA SER A 58 18.84 -0.94 17.49
C SER A 58 19.33 -0.23 16.23
N LEU A 59 18.51 0.64 15.62
CA LEU A 59 18.87 1.38 14.42
C LEU A 59 19.56 2.69 14.77
N LYS A 60 20.58 3.05 13.99
CA LYS A 60 21.27 4.34 14.12
C LYS A 60 20.34 5.52 13.86
N THR A 61 19.44 5.36 12.90
CA THR A 61 18.43 6.35 12.54
C THR A 61 17.06 5.76 12.86
N PRO A 62 16.24 6.43 13.69
CA PRO A 62 14.89 5.98 13.97
C PRO A 62 14.06 5.89 12.68
N PRO A 63 13.29 4.80 12.49
CA PRO A 63 12.39 4.70 11.35
C PRO A 63 11.33 5.82 11.40
N PRO A 64 10.99 6.45 10.27
CA PRO A 64 9.95 7.45 10.23
C PRO A 64 8.57 6.85 10.55
N ASP A 65 7.69 7.70 11.07
CA ASP A 65 6.27 7.43 11.20
C ASP A 65 5.60 7.42 9.82
N LEU A 66 5.34 6.21 9.31
CA LEU A 66 4.68 5.97 8.03
C LEU A 66 3.19 6.31 8.07
N THR A 67 2.63 6.69 9.21
CA THR A 67 1.25 7.20 9.27
C THR A 67 1.15 8.70 8.92
N ARG A 68 2.29 9.32 8.57
CA ARG A 68 2.44 10.75 8.29
C ARG A 68 3.12 11.03 6.94
N LEU A 69 2.98 10.12 5.96
CA LEU A 69 3.57 10.29 4.63
C LEU A 69 2.87 11.34 3.77
N GLN A 70 1.62 11.70 4.12
CA GLN A 70 0.94 12.86 3.54
C GLN A 70 0.68 13.91 4.62
N PRO A 71 0.70 15.21 4.27
CA PRO A 71 0.10 16.25 5.08
C PRO A 71 -1.41 15.98 5.28
N GLU A 72 -1.94 16.49 6.38
CA GLU A 72 -3.38 16.38 6.65
C GLU A 72 -4.18 17.15 5.60
N GLY A 73 -5.27 16.56 5.11
CA GLY A 73 -6.10 17.15 4.06
C GLY A 73 -5.55 17.02 2.64
N GLU A 74 -4.35 16.45 2.46
CA GLU A 74 -3.77 16.20 1.14
C GLU A 74 -3.99 14.75 0.67
N ALA A 75 -4.03 14.58 -0.66
CA ALA A 75 -4.11 13.26 -1.26
C ALA A 75 -2.84 12.44 -0.97
N PHE A 76 -2.99 11.14 -0.74
CA PHE A 76 -1.86 10.26 -0.55
C PHE A 76 -0.98 10.23 -1.82
N PRO A 77 0.35 10.47 -1.70
CA PRO A 77 1.23 10.58 -2.85
C PRO A 77 1.65 9.18 -3.35
N ILE A 78 0.69 8.41 -3.88
CA ILE A 78 0.86 6.98 -4.18
C ILE A 78 2.08 6.68 -5.06
N TYR A 79 2.28 7.44 -6.13
CA TYR A 79 3.41 7.25 -7.04
C TYR A 79 4.75 7.57 -6.37
N HIS A 80 4.79 8.60 -5.52
CA HIS A 80 6.00 8.91 -4.78
C HIS A 80 6.40 7.76 -3.85
N VAL A 81 5.43 7.20 -3.11
CA VAL A 81 5.67 6.07 -2.21
C VAL A 81 6.11 4.83 -2.98
N MET A 82 5.45 4.52 -4.11
CA MET A 82 5.85 3.40 -4.96
C MET A 82 7.29 3.56 -5.46
N ASN A 83 7.66 4.73 -5.97
CA ASN A 83 9.02 4.98 -6.48
C ASN A 83 10.09 4.91 -5.39
N VAL A 84 9.75 5.29 -4.15
CA VAL A 84 10.64 5.13 -3.00
C VAL A 84 10.84 3.64 -2.68
N ILE A 85 9.77 2.84 -2.59
CA ILE A 85 9.84 1.40 -2.29
C ILE A 85 10.56 0.64 -3.41
N GLU A 86 10.29 1.00 -4.66
CA GLU A 86 10.91 0.41 -5.85
C GLU A 86 12.42 0.68 -5.91
N GLY A 87 12.84 1.84 -5.40
CA GLY A 87 14.23 2.30 -5.43
C GLY A 87 14.56 3.24 -6.58
N GLU A 88 13.56 3.67 -7.37
CA GLU A 88 13.75 4.72 -8.39
C GLU A 88 14.07 6.07 -7.74
N LYS A 89 13.46 6.36 -6.59
CA LYS A 89 13.78 7.54 -5.79
C LYS A 89 14.68 7.13 -4.62
N VAL A 90 15.95 7.54 -4.70
CA VAL A 90 16.90 7.35 -3.61
C VAL A 90 16.54 8.30 -2.47
N VAL A 91 16.22 7.74 -1.32
CA VAL A 91 16.09 8.47 -0.06
C VAL A 91 17.21 7.99 0.87
N PRO A 92 17.78 8.84 1.75
CA PRO A 92 18.83 8.42 2.67
C PRO A 92 18.44 7.23 3.56
N ALA A 93 17.14 7.03 3.77
CA ALA A 93 16.59 5.92 4.53
C ALA A 93 16.64 4.57 3.78
N HIS A 94 16.88 4.52 2.46
CA HIS A 94 16.99 3.28 1.70
C HIS A 94 18.45 3.01 1.29
N GLY A 95 18.90 1.76 1.44
CA GLY A 95 20.19 1.29 0.88
C GLY A 95 21.17 0.66 1.87
N SER A 96 20.93 0.73 3.18
CA SER A 96 21.67 -0.08 4.18
C SER A 96 20.98 -1.44 4.42
N CYS A 97 21.60 -2.31 5.21
CA CYS A 97 20.97 -3.55 5.69
C CYS A 97 19.70 -3.26 6.53
N GLU A 98 19.60 -2.08 7.12
CA GLU A 98 18.55 -1.70 8.08
C GLU A 98 17.20 -1.43 7.39
N MET A 99 17.25 -0.83 6.20
CA MET A 99 16.07 -0.60 5.36
C MET A 99 16.48 -0.73 3.88
N PRO A 100 16.38 -1.94 3.32
CA PRO A 100 16.89 -2.23 1.98
C PRO A 100 16.00 -1.64 0.89
N ILE A 101 16.53 -1.58 -0.32
CA ILE A 101 15.76 -1.24 -1.51
C ILE A 101 14.82 -2.41 -1.85
N TRP A 102 13.59 -2.38 -1.32
CA TRP A 102 12.63 -3.48 -1.39
C TRP A 102 12.26 -3.89 -2.81
N GLY A 103 12.23 -2.97 -3.77
CA GLY A 103 12.04 -3.30 -5.18
C GLY A 103 13.04 -4.34 -5.69
N THR A 104 14.33 -4.23 -5.32
CA THR A 104 15.34 -5.23 -5.72
C THR A 104 15.09 -6.60 -5.12
N ILE A 105 14.62 -6.66 -3.86
CA ILE A 105 14.33 -7.91 -3.14
C ILE A 105 13.10 -8.57 -3.75
N PHE A 106 12.01 -7.83 -3.95
CA PHE A 106 10.78 -8.35 -4.53
C PHE A 106 10.97 -8.79 -5.98
N ARG A 107 11.73 -8.02 -6.77
CA ARG A 107 12.07 -8.39 -8.16
C ARG A 107 12.82 -9.70 -8.23
N ARG A 108 13.83 -9.90 -7.38
CA ARG A 108 14.57 -11.17 -7.30
C ARG A 108 13.69 -12.34 -6.87
N ALA A 109 12.75 -12.10 -5.96
CA ALA A 109 11.89 -13.15 -5.43
C ALA A 109 10.74 -13.56 -6.36
N ARG A 110 10.21 -12.63 -7.17
CA ARG A 110 8.92 -12.80 -7.86
C ARG A 110 8.89 -12.31 -9.32
N GLY A 111 9.96 -11.68 -9.81
CA GLY A 111 9.99 -11.04 -11.12
C GLY A 111 9.30 -9.67 -11.16
N GLU A 112 9.49 -8.94 -12.26
CA GLU A 112 9.13 -7.52 -12.41
C GLU A 112 7.62 -7.23 -12.26
N ALA A 113 6.78 -7.99 -12.97
CA ALA A 113 5.33 -7.77 -12.96
C ALA A 113 4.72 -7.99 -11.56
N LEU A 114 5.18 -9.03 -10.85
CA LEU A 114 4.70 -9.32 -9.50
C LEU A 114 5.26 -8.32 -8.49
N MET A 115 6.52 -7.87 -8.65
CA MET A 115 7.10 -6.79 -7.85
C MET A 115 6.23 -5.53 -7.91
N ARG A 116 5.87 -5.03 -9.11
CA ARG A 116 5.03 -3.81 -9.21
C ARG A 116 3.67 -3.98 -8.55
N SER A 117 3.07 -5.17 -8.66
CA SER A 117 1.82 -5.51 -7.95
C SER A 117 1.98 -5.54 -6.43
N ASP A 118 3.11 -6.03 -5.92
CA ASP A 118 3.43 -6.06 -4.48
C ASP A 118 3.68 -4.65 -3.93
N ILE A 119 4.42 -3.82 -4.68
CA ILE A 119 4.68 -2.42 -4.34
C ILE A 119 3.39 -1.61 -4.33
N TYR A 120 2.52 -1.79 -5.33
CA TYR A 120 1.20 -1.16 -5.35
C TYR A 120 0.37 -1.57 -4.13
N ALA A 121 0.33 -2.87 -3.80
CA ALA A 121 -0.39 -3.36 -2.63
C ALA A 121 0.13 -2.75 -1.31
N LEU A 122 1.46 -2.63 -1.17
CA LEU A 122 2.09 -1.95 -0.03
C LEU A 122 1.67 -0.47 0.05
N ALA A 123 1.72 0.26 -1.06
CA ALA A 123 1.32 1.67 -1.11
C ALA A 123 -0.16 1.85 -0.72
N ARG A 124 -1.06 0.98 -1.22
CA ARG A 124 -2.49 0.99 -0.83
C ARG A 124 -2.70 0.69 0.66
N TYR A 125 -1.89 -0.20 1.24
CA TYR A 125 -1.94 -0.44 2.69
C TYR A 125 -1.47 0.77 3.50
N LEU A 126 -0.37 1.42 3.10
CA LEU A 126 0.14 2.62 3.75
C LEU A 126 -0.88 3.77 3.71
N GLU A 127 -1.55 3.95 2.58
CA GLU A 127 -2.67 4.89 2.48
C GLU A 127 -3.82 4.54 3.44
N ALA A 128 -4.21 3.27 3.49
CA ALA A 128 -5.32 2.81 4.31
C ALA A 128 -5.07 2.98 5.83
N ILE A 129 -3.83 2.85 6.29
CA ILE A 129 -3.51 3.11 7.72
C ILE A 129 -3.48 4.61 8.04
N GLN A 130 -3.32 5.47 7.05
CA GLN A 130 -3.36 6.93 7.19
C GLN A 130 -4.78 7.49 7.13
N ALA A 131 -5.65 6.91 6.29
CA ALA A 131 -7.06 7.31 6.17
C ALA A 131 -7.86 7.09 7.48
N LYS A 132 -7.42 6.18 8.35
CA LYS A 132 -8.01 5.95 9.68
C LYS A 132 -7.73 7.09 10.69
N ARG A 133 -7.06 8.16 10.27
CA ARG A 133 -6.79 9.36 11.08
C ARG A 133 -7.85 10.45 10.94
N SER A 134 -8.86 10.28 10.08
CA SER A 134 -10.01 11.20 10.05
C SER A 134 -10.68 11.22 11.44
N PRO A 135 -11.02 12.42 11.97
CA PRO A 135 -11.53 12.60 13.33
C PRO A 135 -12.80 11.79 13.62
#